data_AF-A0A7V5NB44-F1
#
_entry.id   AF-A0A7V5NB44-F1
#
_cell.length_a   1.000
_cell.length_b   1.000
_cell.length_c   1.000
_cell.angle_alpha   90.00
_cell.angle_beta   90.00
_cell.angle_gamma   90.00
#
_symmetry.space_group_name_H-M   'P 1'
#
loop_
_entity.id
_entity.type
_entity.pdbx_description
1 polymer ?
#
loop_
_entity_poly.entity_id
_entity_poly.type
_entity_poly.pdbx_seq_one_letter_code
_entity_poly.pdbx_strand_id
1 'polypeptide(L)'
;MENKTNQIAKAQIKYLRISPRKVRLVSDMIKGLPVDEAQAQLLFNRRRPAKALLKLLNSAINNAKNKHLDTNFLMVKNIIVNNGPKLKRYLPRARGVANIVEKKMSHVYLVLEENKNLTPKYNMQFLKKEKKHKPEHEKIEKKELKPKKPTDIKVSPKEEIKETAEKELVKKPGFMRRIFSPKSRASK
;
A
#
# COMPACT_ATOMS: atom_id res chain seq x y z
N MET A 1 28.37 -3.66 37.11
CA MET A 1 28.20 -3.12 35.74
C MET A 1 26.73 -2.80 35.56
N GLU A 2 26.39 -1.51 35.48
CA GLU A 2 24.98 -1.10 35.43
C GLU A 2 24.35 -1.40 34.07
N ASN A 3 23.21 -2.09 34.10
CA ASN A 3 22.41 -2.30 32.91
C ASN A 3 21.73 -0.97 32.54
N LYS A 4 22.39 -0.15 31.71
CA LYS A 4 21.73 0.99 31.05
C LYS A 4 20.43 0.49 30.41
N THR A 5 19.30 1.00 30.89
CA THR A 5 17.96 0.73 30.38
C THR A 5 17.78 1.41 29.03
N ASN A 6 18.47 0.85 28.03
CA ASN A 6 18.43 1.33 26.66
C ASN A 6 16.97 1.44 26.21
N GLN A 7 16.59 2.64 25.78
CA GLN A 7 15.22 2.98 25.42
C GLN A 7 14.81 2.21 24.16
N ILE A 8 14.11 1.08 24.37
CA ILE A 8 13.89 0.06 23.34
C ILE A 8 12.41 -0.15 23.04
N ALA A 9 12.07 -0.07 21.76
CA ALA A 9 10.82 -0.55 21.19
C ALA A 9 11.02 -1.89 20.47
N LYS A 10 10.03 -2.77 20.55
CA LYS A 10 10.07 -4.12 19.97
C LYS A 10 8.83 -4.33 19.11
N ALA A 11 8.97 -5.05 18.00
CA ALA A 11 7.86 -5.54 17.20
C ALA A 11 8.18 -6.93 16.63
N GLN A 12 7.14 -7.69 16.27
CA GLN A 12 7.30 -9.04 15.70
C GLN A 12 6.24 -9.34 14.64
N ILE A 13 6.62 -10.11 13.62
CA ILE A 13 5.69 -10.82 12.73
C ILE A 13 5.93 -12.32 12.93
N LYS A 14 4.86 -13.08 13.21
CA LYS A 14 4.89 -14.54 13.26
C LYS A 14 4.25 -15.15 12.00
N TYR A 15 4.71 -16.35 11.62
CA TYR A 15 4.15 -17.14 10.51
C TYR A 15 4.12 -16.43 9.14
N LEU A 16 5.12 -15.59 8.85
CA LEU A 16 5.27 -14.93 7.56
C LEU A 16 5.50 -15.99 6.48
N ARG A 17 4.61 -16.06 5.48
CA ARG A 17 4.68 -17.02 4.35
C ARG A 17 5.74 -16.65 3.31
N ILE A 18 6.97 -16.40 3.77
CA ILE A 18 8.17 -16.12 2.97
C ILE A 18 9.34 -16.90 3.59
N SER A 19 10.17 -17.50 2.74
CA SER A 19 11.38 -18.23 3.17
C SER A 19 12.35 -17.30 3.90
N PRO A 20 12.90 -17.69 5.08
CA PRO A 20 13.80 -16.86 5.88
C PRO A 20 14.98 -16.27 5.09
N ARG A 21 15.59 -17.06 4.17
CA ARG A 21 16.69 -16.60 3.31
C ARG A 21 16.32 -15.35 2.49
N LYS A 22 15.08 -15.26 1.99
CA LYS A 22 14.65 -14.09 1.20
C LYS A 22 14.40 -12.87 2.07
N VAL A 23 13.98 -13.07 3.33
CA VAL A 23 13.75 -11.98 4.30
C VAL A 23 15.08 -11.44 4.83
N ARG A 24 16.05 -12.32 5.16
CA ARG A 24 17.41 -11.96 5.61
C ARG A 24 18.08 -10.96 4.68
N LEU A 25 18.11 -11.28 3.38
CA LEU A 25 18.62 -10.41 2.31
C LEU A 25 17.97 -9.00 2.21
N VAL A 26 16.93 -8.69 2.98
CA VAL A 26 16.35 -7.35 3.10
C VAL A 26 16.42 -6.81 4.53
N SER A 27 16.37 -7.65 5.58
CA SER A 27 16.62 -7.20 6.96
C SER A 27 18.06 -6.75 7.16
N ASP A 28 19.02 -7.43 6.53
CA ASP A 28 20.44 -7.18 6.72
C ASP A 28 20.86 -5.85 6.08
N MET A 29 20.13 -5.39 5.06
CA MET A 29 20.27 -4.09 4.39
C MET A 29 19.84 -2.90 5.26
N ILE A 30 18.87 -3.10 6.17
CA ILE A 30 18.28 -2.00 6.98
C ILE A 30 18.74 -2.02 8.44
N LYS A 31 19.53 -3.01 8.84
CA LYS A 31 20.06 -3.14 10.19
C LYS A 31 21.15 -2.08 10.41
N GLY A 32 21.07 -1.35 11.53
CA GLY A 32 21.97 -0.25 11.85
C GLY A 32 21.61 1.10 11.22
N LEU A 33 20.61 1.17 10.33
CA LEU A 33 20.14 2.44 9.77
C LEU A 33 19.22 3.20 10.74
N PRO A 34 19.14 4.54 10.66
CA PRO A 34 18.06 5.30 11.29
C PRO A 34 16.72 4.90 10.67
N VAL A 35 15.64 5.05 11.44
CA VAL A 35 14.30 4.56 11.08
C VAL A 35 13.81 5.10 9.74
N ASP A 36 14.04 6.37 9.45
CA ASP A 36 13.57 7.01 8.22
C ASP A 36 14.30 6.49 6.97
N GLU A 37 15.64 6.34 7.03
CA GLU A 37 16.42 5.74 5.94
C GLU A 37 15.98 4.30 5.70
N ALA A 38 15.75 3.53 6.77
CA ALA A 38 15.20 2.19 6.67
C ALA A 38 13.79 2.17 6.04
N GLN A 39 12.94 3.16 6.35
CA GLN A 39 11.61 3.29 5.75
C GLN A 39 11.70 3.60 4.24
N ALA A 40 12.56 4.53 3.84
CA ALA A 40 12.80 4.86 2.43
C ALA A 40 13.36 3.67 1.64
N GLN A 41 14.39 2.99 2.18
CA GLN A 41 14.97 1.78 1.58
C GLN A 41 13.90 0.69 1.38
N LEU A 42 13.05 0.45 2.39
CA LEU A 42 11.96 -0.53 2.28
C LEU A 42 10.85 -0.13 1.29
N LEU A 43 10.61 1.16 1.08
CA LEU A 43 9.58 1.65 0.17
C LEU A 43 9.98 1.48 -1.30
N PHE A 44 11.24 1.70 -1.65
CA PHE A 44 11.75 1.52 -3.03
C PHE A 44 12.24 0.10 -3.34
N ASN A 45 12.41 -0.77 -2.34
CA ASN A 45 12.91 -2.13 -2.54
C ASN A 45 11.87 -3.04 -3.23
N ARG A 46 12.17 -3.44 -4.47
CA ARG A 46 11.33 -4.29 -5.32
C ARG A 46 11.12 -5.73 -4.80
N ARG A 47 11.87 -6.17 -3.78
CA ARG A 47 11.81 -7.55 -3.25
C ARG A 47 10.54 -7.76 -2.41
N ARG A 48 9.80 -8.85 -2.67
CA ARG A 48 8.56 -9.25 -1.96
C ARG A 48 8.53 -9.05 -0.43
N PRO A 49 9.56 -9.37 0.38
CA PRO A 49 9.51 -9.14 1.83
C PRO A 49 9.52 -7.68 2.26
N ALA A 50 9.95 -6.73 1.41
CA ALA A 50 10.04 -5.31 1.77
C ALA A 50 8.69 -4.74 2.26
N LYS A 51 7.59 -5.04 1.56
CA LYS A 51 6.22 -4.65 1.96
C LYS A 51 5.79 -5.22 3.32
N ALA A 52 6.31 -6.37 3.74
CA ALA A 52 6.03 -6.96 5.05
C ALA A 52 6.89 -6.31 6.15
N LEU A 53 8.17 -6.06 5.86
CA LEU A 53 9.09 -5.38 6.77
C LEU A 53 8.71 -3.90 6.99
N LEU A 54 8.20 -3.21 5.97
CA LEU A 54 7.70 -1.83 6.09
C LEU A 54 6.53 -1.74 7.09
N LYS A 55 5.61 -2.70 7.06
CA LYS A 55 4.52 -2.80 8.06
C LYS A 55 5.05 -3.08 9.46
N LEU A 56 6.07 -3.95 9.59
CA LEU A 56 6.72 -4.24 10.87
C LEU A 56 7.41 -3.00 11.44
N LEU A 57 8.14 -2.25 10.61
CA LEU A 57 8.82 -1.02 11.01
C LEU A 57 7.82 0.04 11.48
N ASN A 58 6.75 0.28 10.72
CA ASN A 58 5.69 1.22 11.11
C ASN A 58 5.01 0.81 12.43
N SER A 59 4.80 -0.49 12.67
CA SER A 59 4.31 -0.99 13.96
C SER A 59 5.31 -0.75 15.10
N ALA A 60 6.62 -0.86 14.85
CA ALA A 60 7.64 -0.60 15.85
C ALA A 60 7.76 0.89 16.19
N ILE A 61 7.60 1.78 15.21
CA ILE A 61 7.51 3.24 15.41
C ILE A 61 6.32 3.57 16.31
N ASN A 62 5.14 3.00 16.05
CA ASN A 62 3.98 3.21 16.91
C ASN A 62 4.22 2.68 18.33
N ASN A 63 4.86 1.53 18.49
CA ASN A 63 5.25 0.99 19.80
C ASN A 63 6.30 1.87 20.52
N ALA A 64 7.14 2.61 19.78
CA ALA A 64 8.08 3.57 20.33
C ALA A 64 7.38 4.85 20.79
N LYS A 65 6.45 5.39 19.99
CA LYS A 65 5.60 6.53 20.35
C LYS A 65 4.76 6.27 21.60
N ASN A 66 4.17 5.07 21.71
CA ASN A 66 3.42 4.64 22.90
C ASN A 66 4.30 4.48 24.15
N LYS A 67 5.63 4.49 24.00
CA LYS A 67 6.61 4.49 25.09
C LYS A 67 7.26 5.85 25.31
N HIS A 68 6.74 6.91 24.67
CA HIS A 68 7.29 8.27 24.71
C HIS A 68 8.75 8.39 24.23
N LEU A 69 9.16 7.52 23.29
CA LEU A 69 10.49 7.59 22.68
C LEU A 69 10.51 8.59 21.52
N ASP A 70 11.57 9.40 21.45
CA ASP A 70 11.74 10.40 20.40
C ASP A 70 11.95 9.74 19.03
N THR A 71 10.97 9.88 18.14
CA THR A 71 10.97 9.19 16.84
C THR A 71 12.18 9.56 15.97
N ASN A 72 12.68 10.80 16.09
CA ASN A 72 13.81 11.32 15.32
C ASN A 72 15.14 10.64 15.66
N PHE A 73 15.30 10.12 16.89
CA PHE A 73 16.52 9.48 17.37
C PHE A 73 16.43 7.94 17.36
N LEU A 74 15.41 7.35 16.70
CA LEU A 74 15.27 5.91 16.60
C LEU A 74 16.15 5.32 15.48
N MET A 75 16.89 4.27 15.82
CA MET A 75 17.61 3.40 14.88
C MET A 75 17.22 1.94 14.99
N VAL A 76 17.45 1.19 13.91
CA VAL A 76 17.24 -0.24 13.82
C VAL A 76 18.41 -0.99 14.48
N LYS A 77 18.40 -1.12 15.81
CA LYS A 77 19.45 -1.83 16.58
C LYS A 77 19.68 -3.26 16.07
N ASN A 78 18.60 -4.03 15.93
CA ASN A 78 18.71 -5.41 15.49
C ASN A 78 17.42 -5.93 14.82
N ILE A 79 17.59 -6.79 13.83
CA ILE A 79 16.51 -7.58 13.23
C ILE A 79 16.95 -9.04 13.22
N ILE A 80 16.10 -9.91 13.74
CA ILE A 80 16.35 -11.35 13.82
C ILE A 80 15.28 -12.06 12.99
N VAL A 81 15.72 -12.83 12.00
CA VAL A 81 14.84 -13.63 11.11
C VAL A 81 15.03 -15.11 11.43
N ASN A 82 14.07 -15.65 12.18
CA ASN A 82 14.01 -17.06 12.57
C ASN A 82 13.23 -17.89 11.53
N ASN A 83 13.57 -19.17 11.44
CA ASN A 83 12.81 -20.13 10.64
C ASN A 83 11.48 -20.44 11.34
N GLY A 84 10.38 -20.50 10.58
CA GLY A 84 9.07 -20.90 11.08
C GLY A 84 8.71 -22.34 10.72
N PRO A 85 7.47 -22.76 10.99
CA PRO A 85 6.98 -24.07 10.56
C PRO A 85 7.07 -24.19 9.03
N LYS A 86 7.31 -25.42 8.58
CA LYS A 86 7.43 -25.74 7.15
C LYS A 86 6.20 -26.55 6.74
N LEU A 87 5.52 -26.12 5.68
CA LEU A 87 4.45 -26.92 5.08
C LEU A 87 5.08 -27.91 4.10
N LYS A 88 4.97 -29.22 4.37
CA LYS A 88 5.35 -30.29 3.43
C LYS A 88 4.34 -30.34 2.27
N ARG A 89 4.82 -30.46 1.03
CA ARG A 89 4.02 -30.70 -0.17
C ARG A 89 4.74 -31.74 -1.01
N TYR A 90 4.04 -32.77 -1.48
CA TYR A 90 4.64 -33.79 -2.33
C TYR A 90 4.62 -33.33 -3.80
N LEU A 91 5.70 -33.60 -4.51
CA LEU A 91 5.83 -33.38 -5.96
C LEU A 91 6.14 -34.74 -6.61
N PRO A 92 5.24 -35.30 -7.44
CA PRO A 92 5.49 -36.56 -8.12
C PRO A 92 6.66 -36.43 -9.10
N ARG A 93 7.39 -37.53 -9.29
CA ARG A 93 8.55 -37.67 -10.18
C ARG A 93 8.45 -38.98 -10.96
N ALA A 94 9.36 -39.16 -11.92
CA ALA A 94 9.47 -40.40 -12.68
C ALA A 94 9.76 -41.63 -11.77
N ARG A 95 9.46 -42.83 -12.27
CA ARG A 95 9.68 -44.12 -11.59
C ARG A 95 8.97 -44.26 -10.23
N GLY A 96 7.78 -43.67 -10.07
CA GLY A 96 6.95 -43.79 -8.87
C GLY A 96 7.44 -43.02 -7.63
N VAL A 97 8.49 -42.20 -7.76
CA VAL A 97 9.08 -41.45 -6.63
C VAL A 97 8.32 -40.15 -6.37
N ALA A 98 8.23 -39.74 -5.10
CA ALA A 98 7.70 -38.43 -4.70
C ALA A 98 8.71 -37.62 -3.87
N ASN A 99 9.03 -36.40 -4.33
CA ASN A 99 9.94 -35.50 -3.62
C ASN A 99 9.17 -34.54 -2.70
N ILE A 100 9.76 -34.20 -1.55
CA ILE A 100 9.17 -33.23 -0.60
C ILE A 100 9.59 -31.80 -0.95
N VAL A 101 8.62 -30.95 -1.25
CA VAL A 101 8.78 -29.50 -1.44
C VAL A 101 8.34 -28.77 -0.16
N GLU A 102 9.31 -28.22 0.57
CA GLU A 102 9.05 -27.44 1.79
C GLU A 102 8.64 -25.98 1.48
N LYS A 103 7.41 -25.59 1.82
CA LYS A 103 7.03 -24.16 1.89
C LYS A 103 7.37 -23.62 3.29
N LYS A 104 8.59 -23.08 3.42
CA LYS A 104 9.13 -22.51 4.68
C LYS A 104 8.46 -21.17 5.02
N MET A 105 8.06 -21.01 6.28
CA MET A 105 7.67 -19.72 6.85
C MET A 105 8.84 -19.08 7.62
N SER A 106 8.68 -17.83 8.04
CA SER A 106 9.63 -17.10 8.90
C SER A 106 8.93 -16.39 10.05
N HIS A 107 9.66 -16.18 11.13
CA HIS A 107 9.30 -15.24 12.20
C HIS A 107 10.34 -14.12 12.19
N VAL A 108 9.89 -12.87 12.27
CA VAL A 108 10.76 -11.69 12.25
C VAL A 108 10.57 -10.94 13.55
N TYR A 109 11.67 -10.65 14.22
CA TYR A 109 11.74 -9.81 15.41
C TYR A 109 12.55 -8.57 15.06
N LEU A 110 12.01 -7.39 15.38
CA LEU A 110 12.65 -6.11 15.13
C LEU A 110 12.75 -5.34 16.44
N VAL A 111 13.95 -4.79 16.70
CA VAL A 111 14.29 -4.03 17.89
C VAL A 111 14.77 -2.66 17.43
N LEU A 112 14.04 -1.63 17.82
CA LEU A 112 14.46 -0.24 17.71
C LEU A 112 15.08 0.21 19.03
N GLU A 113 16.04 1.12 18.93
CA GLU A 113 16.72 1.75 20.05
C GLU A 113 16.81 3.24 19.78
N GLU A 114 16.59 4.06 20.81
CA GLU A 114 16.90 5.48 20.78
C GLU A 114 18.40 5.69 20.95
N ASN A 115 19.00 6.48 20.06
CA ASN A 115 20.40 6.85 20.12
C ASN A 115 20.55 8.35 19.89
N LYS A 116 20.80 9.09 20.98
CA LYS A 116 20.91 10.55 21.01
C LYS A 116 22.11 11.11 20.22
N ASN A 117 23.04 10.25 19.81
CA ASN A 117 24.17 10.62 18.95
C ASN A 117 23.81 10.62 17.46
N LEU A 118 22.59 10.23 17.08
CA LEU A 118 22.10 10.34 15.71
C LEU A 118 21.80 11.79 15.36
N THR A 119 22.66 12.40 14.55
CA THR A 119 22.31 13.64 13.86
C THR A 119 21.39 13.34 12.68
N PRO A 120 20.25 14.03 12.52
CA PRO A 120 19.42 13.89 11.33
C PRO A 120 20.20 14.41 10.12
N LYS A 121 20.48 13.54 9.13
CA LYS A 121 21.28 13.89 7.94
C LYS A 121 20.63 14.93 7.04
N TYR A 122 19.34 15.20 7.21
CA TYR A 122 18.58 16.20 6.48
C TYR A 122 17.78 17.09 7.44
N ASN A 123 18.01 18.39 7.36
CA ASN A 123 17.07 19.37 7.89
C ASN A 123 15.96 19.58 6.85
N MET A 124 15.00 18.64 6.79
CA MET A 124 13.83 18.79 5.93
C MET A 124 12.93 19.91 6.45
N GLN A 125 13.20 21.14 6.00
CA GLN A 125 12.21 22.22 6.03
C GLN A 125 11.03 21.79 5.16
N PHE A 126 9.99 21.24 5.79
CA PHE A 126 8.71 21.06 5.13
C PHE A 126 8.22 22.46 4.71
N LEU A 127 8.28 22.76 3.40
CA LEU A 127 7.46 23.81 2.81
C LEU A 127 6.03 23.56 3.29
N LYS A 128 5.51 24.44 4.15
CA LYS A 128 4.17 24.34 4.72
C LYS A 128 3.18 24.30 3.57
N LYS A 129 2.76 23.10 3.18
CA LYS A 129 1.75 22.92 2.14
C LYS A 129 0.43 23.29 2.78
N GLU A 130 0.07 24.56 2.63
CA GLU A 130 -1.17 25.10 3.16
C GLU A 130 -2.32 24.19 2.77
N LYS A 131 -3.07 23.73 3.78
CA LYS A 131 -4.28 22.96 3.56
C LYS A 131 -5.30 23.92 2.95
N LYS A 132 -5.36 23.99 1.61
CA LYS A 132 -6.48 24.65 0.93
C LYS A 132 -7.77 24.00 1.43
N HIS A 133 -8.47 24.74 2.28
CA HIS A 133 -9.72 24.33 2.88
C HIS A 133 -10.71 24.09 1.75
N LYS A 134 -11.43 22.97 1.79
CA LYS A 134 -12.45 22.64 0.80
C LYS A 134 -13.71 23.37 1.27
N PRO A 135 -14.19 24.43 0.59
CA PRO A 135 -15.23 25.28 1.14
C PRO A 135 -16.53 24.49 1.32
N GLU A 136 -17.13 24.64 2.50
CA GLU A 136 -18.44 24.10 2.85
C GLU A 136 -19.53 24.97 2.20
N HIS A 137 -20.58 24.35 1.68
CA HIS A 137 -21.64 25.04 0.93
C HIS A 137 -22.88 25.29 1.79
N GLU A 138 -22.95 26.44 2.47
CA GLU A 138 -24.19 27.06 3.00
C GLU A 138 -24.01 28.59 3.01
N LYS A 139 -24.98 29.49 2.73
CA LYS A 139 -26.36 29.44 2.17
C LYS A 139 -26.83 30.92 1.93
N ILE A 140 -28.06 31.13 1.40
CA ILE A 140 -28.89 32.40 1.52
C ILE A 140 -28.45 33.60 0.64
N GLU A 141 -29.32 34.39 -0.04
CA GLU A 141 -30.76 34.34 -0.34
C GLU A 141 -31.12 35.21 -1.57
N LYS A 142 -32.21 34.88 -2.28
CA LYS A 142 -33.35 35.81 -2.51
C LYS A 142 -34.60 35.05 -3.03
N LYS A 143 -35.77 35.51 -2.59
CA LYS A 143 -37.13 34.99 -2.84
C LYS A 143 -37.51 35.16 -4.34
N GLU A 144 -38.49 34.46 -4.92
CA GLU A 144 -39.94 34.54 -4.60
C GLU A 144 -40.82 33.36 -5.11
N LEU A 145 -41.86 33.07 -4.31
CA LEU A 145 -43.25 32.65 -4.65
C LEU A 145 -43.55 31.42 -5.56
N LYS A 146 -44.47 30.55 -5.07
CA LYS A 146 -45.18 29.47 -5.81
C LYS A 146 -46.67 29.84 -5.95
N PRO A 147 -47.42 29.33 -6.96
CA PRO A 147 -48.32 28.18 -6.65
C PRO A 147 -48.75 27.22 -7.81
N LYS A 148 -48.95 25.93 -7.45
CA LYS A 148 -49.99 24.95 -7.92
C LYS A 148 -49.94 24.32 -9.35
N LYS A 149 -50.52 23.10 -9.43
CA LYS A 149 -50.76 22.19 -10.60
C LYS A 149 -52.06 22.59 -11.35
N PRO A 150 -52.54 21.98 -12.48
CA PRO A 150 -52.13 20.72 -13.18
C PRO A 150 -52.16 20.69 -14.74
N THR A 151 -51.81 19.51 -15.32
CA THR A 151 -52.27 18.86 -16.58
C THR A 151 -52.13 19.48 -18.00
N ASP A 152 -51.94 18.54 -18.94
CA ASP A 152 -52.39 18.50 -20.36
C ASP A 152 -51.52 18.93 -21.57
N ILE A 153 -51.35 17.90 -22.44
CA ILE A 153 -51.41 17.85 -23.91
C ILE A 153 -50.26 18.45 -24.77
N LYS A 154 -49.82 17.55 -25.68
CA LYS A 154 -48.93 17.66 -26.85
C LYS A 154 -49.14 18.93 -27.70
N VAL A 155 -48.07 19.39 -28.36
CA VAL A 155 -47.98 19.55 -29.84
C VAL A 155 -46.51 19.73 -30.26
N SER A 156 -46.14 19.17 -31.41
CA SER A 156 -44.86 19.40 -32.11
C SER A 156 -45.15 19.74 -33.58
N PRO A 157 -44.50 20.76 -34.14
CA PRO A 157 -43.76 20.62 -35.42
C PRO A 157 -42.29 21.08 -35.25
N LYS A 158 -41.25 20.48 -35.87
CA LYS A 158 -40.91 20.42 -37.31
C LYS A 158 -40.76 21.83 -37.94
N GLU A 159 -39.69 22.24 -38.61
CA GLU A 159 -38.55 21.58 -39.29
C GLU A 159 -37.27 22.47 -39.10
N GLU A 160 -35.98 22.03 -39.11
CA GLU A 160 -35.20 21.13 -40.01
C GLU A 160 -34.87 21.84 -41.36
N ILE A 161 -33.63 22.05 -41.87
CA ILE A 161 -32.25 21.55 -41.63
C ILE A 161 -31.18 22.64 -41.99
N LYS A 162 -30.01 22.72 -41.31
CA LYS A 162 -28.69 22.90 -41.98
C LYS A 162 -27.47 22.40 -41.17
N GLU A 163 -26.82 21.39 -41.72
CA GLU A 163 -25.69 20.64 -41.17
C GLU A 163 -24.36 21.38 -41.34
N THR A 164 -23.38 21.15 -40.46
CA THR A 164 -22.12 20.41 -40.77
C THR A 164 -21.13 20.44 -39.60
N ALA A 165 -20.20 19.48 -39.60
CA ALA A 165 -19.01 19.38 -38.73
C ALA A 165 -19.18 18.85 -37.28
N GLU A 166 -19.65 17.61 -37.12
CA GLU A 166 -19.20 16.74 -36.01
C GLU A 166 -18.16 15.71 -36.50
N LYS A 167 -16.93 15.81 -35.99
CA LYS A 167 -15.91 14.73 -35.86
C LYS A 167 -14.96 15.13 -34.72
N GLU A 168 -14.49 14.28 -33.81
CA GLU A 168 -14.81 12.89 -33.44
C GLU A 168 -14.38 12.72 -31.97
N LEU A 169 -15.30 12.39 -31.04
CA LEU A 169 -14.92 11.96 -29.68
C LEU A 169 -15.07 10.44 -29.56
N VAL A 170 -13.96 9.72 -29.75
CA VAL A 170 -13.91 8.25 -29.70
C VAL A 170 -14.27 7.74 -28.29
N LYS A 171 -15.54 7.37 -28.13
CA LYS A 171 -16.06 6.68 -26.94
C LYS A 171 -15.36 5.32 -26.79
N LYS A 172 -14.50 5.19 -25.78
CA LYS A 172 -13.88 3.91 -25.39
C LYS A 172 -14.97 2.87 -25.15
N PRO A 173 -14.99 1.70 -25.83
CA PRO A 173 -16.09 0.75 -25.70
C PRO A 173 -16.13 0.15 -24.29
N GLY A 174 -17.33 0.18 -23.70
CA GLY A 174 -17.57 -0.25 -22.32
C GLY A 174 -17.32 -1.74 -22.07
N PHE A 175 -17.14 -2.05 -20.79
CA PHE A 175 -16.77 -3.36 -20.22
C PHE A 175 -17.60 -4.57 -20.69
N MET A 176 -18.82 -4.36 -21.19
CA MET A 176 -19.77 -5.41 -21.56
C MET A 176 -19.56 -6.05 -22.95
N ARG A 177 -18.73 -5.48 -23.85
CA ARG A 177 -18.49 -6.06 -25.19
C ARG A 177 -17.49 -7.23 -25.24
N ARG A 178 -16.89 -7.64 -24.11
CA ARG A 178 -15.86 -8.71 -24.09
C ARG A 178 -16.36 -10.13 -23.81
N ILE A 179 -17.64 -10.32 -23.49
CA ILE A 179 -18.13 -11.59 -22.91
C ILE A 179 -18.93 -12.44 -23.92
N PHE A 180 -19.51 -11.84 -24.96
CA PHE A 180 -20.24 -12.57 -26.01
C PHE A 180 -19.84 -12.13 -27.42
N SER A 181 -18.92 -12.90 -28.02
CA SER A 181 -18.80 -13.02 -29.48
C SER A 181 -18.61 -14.51 -29.80
N PRO A 182 -19.60 -15.20 -30.40
CA PRO A 182 -19.44 -16.62 -30.73
C PRO A 182 -18.35 -16.81 -31.79
N LYS A 183 -17.47 -17.79 -31.58
CA LYS A 183 -16.51 -18.24 -32.61
C LYS A 183 -17.25 -19.01 -33.69
N SER A 184 -17.67 -18.34 -34.76
CA SER A 184 -18.11 -19.02 -35.97
C SER A 184 -17.87 -18.19 -37.23
N ARG A 185 -16.77 -18.51 -37.93
CA ARG A 185 -16.81 -19.06 -39.30
C ARG A 185 -15.39 -19.40 -39.76
N ALA A 186 -15.21 -20.63 -40.21
CA ALA A 186 -14.12 -21.00 -41.11
C ALA A 186 -14.58 -20.74 -42.54
N SER A 187 -13.67 -20.38 -43.45
CA SER A 187 -13.66 -20.85 -44.84
C SER A 187 -12.48 -20.28 -45.63
N LYS A 188 -11.74 -21.17 -46.29
CA LYS A 188 -10.81 -20.97 -47.42
C LYS A 188 -9.67 -19.96 -47.21
#